data_AF-A0A8S1E0F1-F1
#
_entry.id   AF-A0A8S1E0F1-F1
#
_cell.length_a   1.000
_cell.length_b   1.000
_cell.length_c   1.000
_cell.angle_alpha   90.00
_cell.angle_beta   90.00
_cell.angle_gamma   90.00
#
_symmetry.space_group_name_H-M   'P 1'
#
loop_
_entity.id
_entity.type
_entity.pdbx_description
1 polymer ?
#
loop_
_entity_poly.entity_id
_entity_poly.type
_entity_poly.pdbx_seq_one_letter_code
_entity_poly.pdbx_strand_id
1 'polypeptide(L)'
;MENPKVYHEIVPRNEDRIREALELLVKHAGFEEYEENVIKRLREFALDRISLMCRQFAIAEQRKLDNLRLPYSSPLIWTLTLNDLSDVTKLKSWYDTTYTQRFTVAKLKWNELKSNI
;
A
#
# COMPACT_ATOMS: atom_id res chain seq x y z
N MET A 1 28.65 -2.56 -26.54
CA MET A 1 27.35 -2.78 -25.88
C MET A 1 27.50 -2.34 -24.44
N GLU A 2 27.13 -1.10 -24.13
CA GLU A 2 26.95 -0.64 -22.75
C GLU A 2 25.63 0.12 -22.72
N ASN A 3 24.69 -0.40 -21.95
CA ASN A 3 23.42 0.28 -21.69
C ASN A 3 23.67 1.16 -20.46
N PRO A 4 23.71 2.50 -20.59
CA PRO A 4 23.89 3.36 -19.43
C PRO A 4 22.66 3.19 -18.55
N LYS A 5 22.85 2.67 -17.33
CA LYS A 5 21.83 2.69 -16.30
C LYS A 5 21.49 4.15 -16.01
N VAL A 6 20.43 4.63 -16.65
CA VAL A 6 19.82 5.92 -16.30
C VAL A 6 19.19 5.73 -14.93
N TYR A 7 19.94 6.04 -13.88
CA TYR A 7 19.36 6.34 -12.59
C TYR A 7 18.64 7.67 -12.76
N HIS A 8 17.36 7.61 -13.15
CA HIS A 8 16.51 8.78 -13.01
C HIS A 8 16.55 9.17 -11.53
N GLU A 9 17.04 10.36 -11.23
CA GLU A 9 16.81 11.02 -9.96
C GLU A 9 15.33 10.86 -9.64
N ILE A 10 15.02 10.12 -8.57
CA ILE A 10 13.64 9.91 -8.15
C ILE A 10 13.20 11.25 -7.58
N VAL A 11 12.55 11.99 -8.47
CA VAL A 11 12.03 13.34 -8.35
C VAL A 11 11.28 13.54 -7.02
N PRO A 12 11.48 14.66 -6.30
CA PRO A 12 10.80 15.00 -5.03
C PRO A 12 9.27 14.81 -5.02
N ARG A 13 8.65 14.88 -6.21
CA ARG A 13 7.22 14.71 -6.49
C ARG A 13 6.61 13.40 -5.96
N ASN A 14 7.41 12.34 -5.79
CA ASN A 14 6.87 11.06 -5.31
C ASN A 14 6.75 11.01 -3.78
N GLU A 15 7.61 11.72 -3.04
CA GLU A 15 7.54 11.77 -1.58
C GLU A 15 6.28 12.52 -1.12
N ASP A 16 5.94 13.61 -1.79
CA ASP A 16 4.73 14.39 -1.52
C ASP A 16 3.47 13.58 -1.81
N ARG A 17 3.46 12.79 -2.89
CA ARG A 17 2.31 11.92 -3.21
C ARG A 17 2.09 10.80 -2.20
N ILE A 18 3.17 10.21 -1.67
CA ILE A 18 3.06 9.18 -0.62
C ILE A 18 2.55 9.83 0.66
N ARG A 19 3.05 11.01 1.01
CA ARG A 19 2.55 11.79 2.13
C ARG A 19 1.05 12.07 2.00
N GLU A 20 0.59 12.64 0.88
CA GLU A 20 -0.82 12.92 0.61
C GLU A 20 -1.69 11.65 0.72
N ALA A 21 -1.22 10.53 0.18
CA ALA A 21 -1.93 9.25 0.26
C ALA A 21 -2.03 8.74 1.70
N LEU A 22 -0.98 8.93 2.52
CA LEU A 22 -0.98 8.55 3.93
C LEU A 22 -1.89 9.46 4.75
N GLU A 23 -1.89 10.76 4.51
CA GLU A 23 -2.83 11.69 5.14
C GLU A 23 -4.29 11.32 4.81
N LEU A 24 -4.56 10.97 3.55
CA LEU A 24 -5.86 10.47 3.15
C LEU A 24 -6.20 9.16 3.87
N LEU A 25 -5.25 8.24 4.03
CA LEU A 25 -5.45 6.96 4.71
C LEU A 25 -5.67 7.13 6.23
N VAL A 26 -4.99 8.08 6.86
CA VAL A 26 -5.17 8.42 8.29
C VAL A 26 -6.53 9.06 8.52
N LYS A 27 -6.91 10.03 7.69
CA LYS A 27 -8.27 10.59 7.68
C LYS A 27 -9.30 9.52 7.38
N HIS A 28 -8.96 8.59 6.48
CA HIS A 28 -9.77 7.41 6.24
C HIS A 28 -9.91 6.69 7.57
N ALA A 29 -8.86 6.18 8.21
CA ALA A 29 -8.93 5.46 9.50
C ALA A 29 -9.70 6.15 10.65
N GLY A 30 -10.06 7.44 10.54
CA GLY A 30 -10.96 8.15 11.45
C GLY A 30 -10.24 9.16 12.33
N PHE A 31 -8.96 9.41 12.06
CA PHE A 31 -8.17 10.43 12.74
C PHE A 31 -8.40 11.77 12.06
N GLU A 32 -9.10 12.67 12.74
CA GLU A 32 -9.35 14.04 12.28
C GLU A 32 -8.15 14.96 12.52
N GLU A 33 -7.40 14.69 13.59
CA GLU A 33 -6.16 15.38 13.96
C GLU A 33 -5.01 14.38 14.15
N TYR A 34 -3.82 14.75 13.68
CA TYR A 34 -2.60 13.96 13.82
C TYR A 34 -1.37 14.86 13.81
N GLU A 35 -0.33 14.44 14.53
CA GLU A 35 0.95 15.15 14.53
C GLU A 35 1.71 14.91 13.21
N GLU A 36 2.37 15.95 12.70
CA GLU A 36 3.21 15.87 11.49
C GLU A 36 4.28 14.76 11.59
N ASN A 37 4.83 14.54 12.79
CA ASN A 37 5.80 13.48 13.05
C ASN A 37 5.22 12.06 12.83
N VAL A 38 3.92 11.87 13.03
CA VAL A 38 3.25 10.58 12.77
C VAL A 38 3.22 10.30 11.27
N ILE A 39 2.83 11.28 10.46
CA ILE A 39 2.82 11.15 8.99
C ILE A 39 4.23 10.90 8.47
N LYS A 40 5.23 11.62 9.00
CA LYS A 40 6.63 11.40 8.64
C LYS A 40 7.08 9.96 8.91
N ARG A 41 6.79 9.42 10.10
CA ARG A 41 7.14 8.03 10.47
C ARG A 41 6.39 7.00 9.62
N LEU A 42 5.10 7.23 9.36
CA LEU A 42 4.31 6.37 8.49
C LEU A 42 4.88 6.34 7.06
N ARG A 43 5.37 7.48 6.58
CA ARG A 43 6.02 7.60 5.27
C ARG A 43 7.32 6.82 5.21
N GLU A 44 8.19 6.98 6.20
CA GLU A 44 9.44 6.22 6.31
C GLU A 44 9.15 4.71 6.33
N PHE A 45 8.20 4.29 7.17
CA PHE A 45 7.76 2.90 7.24
C PHE A 45 7.21 2.39 5.90
N ALA A 46 6.35 3.15 5.22
CA ALA A 46 5.77 2.75 3.94
C ALA A 46 6.85 2.59 2.86
N LEU A 47 7.80 3.53 2.79
CA LEU A 47 8.93 3.49 1.85
C LEU A 47 9.84 2.29 2.11
N ASP A 48 10.14 1.99 3.37
CA ASP A 48 10.93 0.82 3.76
C ASP A 48 10.24 -0.49 3.37
N ARG A 49 8.92 -0.57 3.60
CA ARG A 49 8.11 -1.75 3.22
C ARG A 49 8.07 -1.94 1.70
N ILE A 50 7.82 -0.87 0.94
CA ILE A 50 7.83 -0.93 -0.53
C ILE A 50 9.21 -1.36 -1.03
N SER A 51 10.28 -0.75 -0.50
CA SER A 51 11.65 -1.06 -0.88
C SER A 51 12.01 -2.52 -0.60
N LEU A 52 11.60 -3.04 0.56
CA LEU A 52 11.79 -4.44 0.91
C LEU A 52 11.05 -5.38 -0.06
N MET A 53 9.78 -5.11 -0.34
CA MET A 53 8.97 -5.91 -1.27
C MET A 53 9.58 -5.93 -2.69
N CYS A 54 10.05 -4.78 -3.18
CA CYS A 54 10.73 -4.67 -4.47
C CYS A 54 12.00 -5.53 -4.52
N ARG A 55 12.83 -5.51 -3.45
CA ARG A 55 14.05 -6.34 -3.37
C ARG A 55 13.71 -7.83 -3.36
N GLN A 56 12.72 -8.24 -2.57
CA GLN A 56 12.28 -9.64 -2.50
C GLN A 56 11.76 -10.11 -3.85
N PHE A 57 10.97 -9.28 -4.54
CA PHE A 57 10.48 -9.58 -5.88
C PHE A 57 11.61 -9.72 -6.90
N ALA A 58 12.58 -8.80 -6.89
CA ALA A 58 13.73 -8.88 -7.79
C ALA A 58 14.55 -10.17 -7.58
N ILE A 59 14.78 -10.56 -6.32
CA ILE A 59 15.44 -11.84 -5.98
C ILE A 59 14.61 -13.02 -6.50
N ALA A 60 13.30 -12.97 -6.35
CA ALA A 60 12.41 -14.04 -6.78
C ALA A 60 12.38 -14.20 -8.32
N GLU A 61 12.32 -13.10 -9.06
CA GLU A 61 12.44 -13.09 -10.52
C GLU A 61 13.81 -13.61 -10.97
N GLN A 62 14.90 -13.19 -10.33
CA GLN A 62 16.24 -13.69 -10.68
C GLN A 62 16.34 -15.21 -10.48
N ARG A 63 15.85 -15.74 -9.36
CA ARG A 63 15.84 -17.20 -9.12
C ARG A 63 15.04 -17.96 -10.16
N LYS A 64 13.92 -17.38 -10.64
CA LYS A 64 13.12 -17.94 -11.72
C LYS A 64 13.95 -18.04 -13.02
N LEU A 65 14.65 -16.95 -13.37
CA LEU A 65 15.51 -16.89 -14.56
C LEU A 65 16.67 -17.90 -14.48
N ASP A 66 17.22 -18.08 -13.28
CA ASP A 66 18.30 -19.03 -13.00
C ASP A 66 17.81 -20.50 -12.93
N ASN A 67 16.53 -20.77 -13.21
CA ASN A 67 15.88 -22.08 -13.08
C ASN A 67 16.02 -22.71 -11.68
N LEU A 68 16.14 -21.87 -10.65
CA LEU A 68 16.16 -22.33 -9.26
C LEU A 68 14.73 -22.59 -8.79
N ARG A 69 14.56 -23.64 -7.96
CA ARG A 69 13.26 -23.97 -7.38
C ARG A 69 12.72 -22.80 -6.57
N LEU A 70 11.53 -22.31 -6.96
CA LEU A 70 10.76 -21.35 -6.18
C LEU A 70 9.82 -22.09 -5.22
N PRO A 71 9.60 -21.58 -3.99
CA PRO A 71 8.64 -22.18 -3.06
C PRO A 71 7.18 -21.99 -3.48
N TYR A 72 6.89 -21.04 -4.38
CA TYR A 72 5.55 -20.65 -4.80
C TYR A 72 5.40 -20.60 -6.33
N SER A 73 4.16 -20.59 -6.80
CA SER A 73 3.78 -20.63 -8.22
C SER A 73 4.26 -19.43 -9.04
N SER A 74 4.54 -18.30 -8.41
CA SER A 74 5.14 -17.14 -9.06
C SER A 74 5.99 -16.30 -8.09
N PRO A 75 6.96 -15.53 -8.60
CA PRO A 75 7.72 -14.55 -7.81
C PRO A 75 6.83 -13.57 -7.05
N LEU A 76 5.72 -13.13 -7.67
CA LEU A 76 4.77 -12.22 -7.04
C LEU A 76 4.07 -12.85 -5.83
N ILE A 77 3.56 -14.08 -5.97
CA ILE A 77 2.91 -14.79 -4.86
C ILE A 77 3.90 -15.05 -3.73
N TRP A 78 5.16 -15.35 -4.06
CA TRP A 78 6.20 -15.49 -3.06
C TRP A 78 6.42 -14.19 -2.28
N THR A 79 6.61 -13.07 -2.98
CA THR A 79 6.78 -11.76 -2.34
C THR A 79 5.58 -11.39 -1.47
N LEU A 80 4.35 -11.58 -1.95
CA LEU A 80 3.15 -11.31 -1.16
C LEU A 80 3.10 -12.19 0.09
N THR A 81 3.43 -13.47 -0.03
CA THR A 81 3.44 -14.41 1.10
C THR A 81 4.49 -14.05 2.16
N LEU A 82 5.69 -13.59 1.75
CA LEU A 82 6.72 -13.09 2.67
C LEU A 82 6.30 -11.82 3.43
N ASN A 83 5.23 -11.16 3.00
CA ASN A 83 4.71 -9.94 3.59
C ASN A 83 3.31 -10.14 4.18
N ASP A 84 2.97 -11.38 4.55
CA ASP A 84 1.70 -11.76 5.18
C ASP A 84 0.45 -11.50 4.33
N LEU A 85 0.63 -11.37 3.01
CA LEU A 85 -0.44 -11.18 2.01
C LEU A 85 -0.67 -12.47 1.20
N SER A 86 -0.48 -13.64 1.82
CA SER A 86 -0.60 -14.95 1.15
C SER A 86 -2.00 -15.24 0.61
N ASP A 87 -3.02 -14.61 1.18
CA ASP A 87 -4.41 -14.75 0.77
C ASP A 87 -4.95 -13.42 0.22
N VAL A 88 -4.99 -13.31 -1.10
CA VAL A 88 -5.49 -12.12 -1.81
C VAL A 88 -6.98 -11.88 -1.51
N THR A 89 -7.73 -12.90 -1.08
CA THR A 89 -9.13 -12.70 -0.68
C THR A 89 -9.26 -11.86 0.59
N LYS A 90 -8.23 -11.83 1.45
CA LYS A 90 -8.19 -10.93 2.62
C LYS A 90 -8.11 -9.47 2.20
N LEU A 91 -7.36 -9.15 1.15
CA LEU A 91 -7.31 -7.79 0.60
C LEU A 91 -8.68 -7.36 0.08
N LYS A 92 -9.37 -8.23 -0.65
CA LYS A 92 -10.74 -7.99 -1.13
C LYS A 92 -11.71 -7.82 0.05
N SER A 93 -11.68 -8.74 1.01
CA SER A 93 -12.55 -8.71 2.19
C SER A 93 -12.36 -7.45 3.01
N TRP A 94 -11.11 -7.00 3.18
CA TRP A 94 -10.78 -5.75 3.86
C TRP A 94 -11.35 -4.54 3.11
N TYR A 95 -11.18 -4.50 1.78
CA TYR A 95 -11.72 -3.43 0.94
C TYR A 95 -13.24 -3.35 1.04
N ASP A 96 -13.93 -4.49 0.85
CA ASP A 96 -15.38 -4.57 0.90
C ASP A 96 -15.91 -4.13 2.27
N THR A 97 -15.31 -4.64 3.35
CA THR A 97 -15.71 -4.30 4.73
C THR A 97 -15.53 -2.81 5.00
N THR A 98 -14.36 -2.26 4.67
CA THR A 98 -14.04 -0.85 4.91
C THR A 98 -14.95 0.07 4.11
N TYR A 99 -15.23 -0.27 2.85
CA TYR A 99 -16.12 0.50 1.99
C TYR A 99 -17.58 0.43 2.47
N THR A 100 -18.10 -0.77 2.77
CA THR A 100 -19.49 -0.97 3.21
C THR A 100 -19.78 -0.30 4.55
N GLN A 101 -18.87 -0.41 5.53
CA GLN A 101 -19.04 0.25 6.83
C GLN A 101 -19.16 1.77 6.68
N ARG A 102 -18.34 2.37 5.81
CA ARG A 102 -18.32 3.82 5.61
C ARG A 102 -19.46 4.33 4.77
N PHE A 103 -19.86 3.59 3.74
CA PHE A 103 -21.10 3.88 3.00
C PHE A 103 -22.29 3.90 3.95
N THR A 104 -22.34 2.94 4.89
CA THR A 104 -23.39 2.88 5.91
C THR A 104 -23.35 4.11 6.81
N VAL A 105 -22.18 4.49 7.34
CA VAL A 105 -22.01 5.71 8.16
C VAL A 105 -22.41 6.98 7.39
N ALA A 106 -21.98 7.13 6.14
CA ALA A 106 -22.32 8.27 5.30
C ALA A 106 -23.83 8.35 5.01
N LYS A 107 -24.46 7.21 4.75
CA LYS A 107 -25.92 7.10 4.54
C LYS A 107 -26.69 7.47 5.80
N LEU A 108 -26.23 7.05 6.98
CA LEU A 108 -26.83 7.42 8.26
C LEU A 108 -26.73 8.93 8.51
N LYS A 109 -25.54 9.53 8.36
CA LYS A 109 -25.34 10.99 8.47
C LYS A 109 -26.21 11.78 7.49
N TRP A 110 -26.35 11.30 6.25
CA TRP A 110 -27.22 11.93 5.25
C TRP A 110 -28.69 11.90 5.64
N ASN A 111 -29.16 10.79 6.21
CA ASN A 111 -30.53 10.66 6.68
C ASN A 111 -30.79 11.57 7.89
N GLU A 112 -29.85 11.66 8.84
CA GLU A 112 -29.93 12.58 9.98
C GLU A 112 -30.02 14.05 9.53
N LEU A 113 -29.22 14.45 8.54
CA LEU A 113 -29.28 15.80 7.96
C LEU A 113 -30.63 16.08 7.28
N LYS A 114 -31.18 15.10 6.56
CA LYS A 114 -32.51 15.22 5.93
C LYS A 114 -33.66 15.32 6.92
N SER A 115 -33.55 14.69 8.09
CA SER A 115 -34.61 14.73 9.11
C SER A 115 -34.64 16.02 9.93
N ASN A 116 -33.59 16.85 9.82
CA ASN A 116 -33.46 18.14 10.52
C ASN A 116 -33.75 19.36 9.61
N ILE A 117 -34.25 19.13 8.38
CA ILE A 117 -34.69 20.14 7.40
C ILE A 117 -36.18 19.93 7.15
#